data_AF-A0A1I6RU98-F1
#
_entry.id   AF-A0A1I6RU98-F1
#
_cell.length_a   1.000
_cell.length_b   1.000
_cell.length_c   1.000
_cell.angle_alpha   90.00
_cell.angle_beta   90.00
_cell.angle_gamma   90.00
#
_symmetry.space_group_name_H-M   'P 1'
#
loop_
_entity.id
_entity.type
_entity.pdbx_description
1 polymer ?
#
loop_
_entity_poly.entity_id
_entity_poly.type
_entity_poly.pdbx_seq_one_letter_code
_entity_poly.pdbx_strand_id
1 'polypeptide(L)'
;MLIFTILMLFFVYVIATYVKLWKQKNRKEAIVLLLFGLFIACYFIPVIENWMPTSESINTFLYKPISVYVRSALNINLGVD
;
A
#
# COMPACT_ATOMS: atom_id res chain seq x y z
N MET A 1 -17.27 -3.95 -0.35
CA MET A 1 -17.82 -3.98 -1.73
C MET A 1 -17.36 -2.81 -2.58
N LEU A 2 -17.49 -1.55 -2.11
CA LEU A 2 -17.12 -0.34 -2.87
C LEU A 2 -15.66 -0.31 -3.36
N ILE A 3 -14.71 -0.73 -2.51
CA ILE A 3 -13.27 -0.79 -2.86
C ILE A 3 -13.01 -1.82 -3.98
N PHE A 4 -13.71 -2.95 -3.95
CA PHE A 4 -13.55 -4.01 -4.93
C PHE A 4 -14.04 -3.56 -6.33
N THR A 5 -15.16 -2.86 -6.40
CA THR A 5 -15.66 -2.28 -7.66
C THR A 5 -14.74 -1.21 -8.22
N ILE A 6 -14.15 -0.36 -7.37
CA ILE A 6 -13.17 0.65 -7.79
C ILE A 6 -11.93 -0.02 -8.37
N LEU A 7 -11.41 -1.07 -7.74
CA LEU A 7 -10.25 -1.82 -8.23
C LEU A 7 -10.52 -2.51 -9.56
N MET A 8 -11.69 -3.14 -9.71
CA MET A 8 -12.14 -3.75 -10.98
C MET A 8 -12.13 -2.72 -12.11
N LEU A 9 -12.75 -1.55 -11.91
CA LEU A 9 -12.78 -0.47 -12.90
C LEU A 9 -11.39 0.06 -13.21
N PHE A 10 -10.54 0.21 -12.19
CA PHE A 10 -9.15 0.64 -12.36
C PHE A 10 -8.36 -0.33 -13.25
N PHE A 11 -8.47 -1.64 -13.00
CA PHE A 11 -7.79 -2.66 -13.81
C PHE A 11 -8.25 -2.66 -15.27
N VAL A 12 -9.57 -2.56 -15.50
CA VAL A 12 -10.12 -2.45 -16.86
C VAL A 12 -9.57 -1.22 -17.56
N TYR A 13 -9.50 -0.08 -16.87
CA TYR A 13 -8.92 1.15 -17.40
C TYR A 13 -7.43 1.00 -17.74
N VAL A 14 -6.64 0.41 -16.85
CA VAL A 14 -5.19 0.17 -17.06
C VAL A 14 -4.95 -0.71 -18.28
N ILE A 15 -5.70 -1.81 -18.43
CA ILE A 15 -5.58 -2.73 -19.57
C ILE A 15 -6.00 -2.03 -20.87
N ALA A 16 -7.14 -1.33 -20.87
CA ALA A 16 -7.61 -0.62 -22.07
C ALA A 16 -6.61 0.47 -22.51
N THR A 17 -6.05 1.21 -21.55
CA THR A 17 -5.08 2.27 -21.81
C THR A 17 -3.73 1.69 -22.26
N TYR A 18 -3.30 0.57 -21.69
CA TYR A 18 -2.12 -0.16 -22.15
C TYR A 18 -2.26 -0.61 -23.61
N VAL A 19 -3.38 -1.23 -23.98
CA VAL A 19 -3.65 -1.66 -25.37
C VAL A 19 -3.67 -0.46 -26.32
N LYS A 20 -4.25 0.67 -25.89
CA LYS A 20 -4.26 1.92 -26.67
C LYS A 20 -2.85 2.47 -26.89
N LEU A 21 -2.04 2.58 -25.82
CA LEU A 21 -0.65 3.06 -25.88
C LEU A 21 0.25 2.15 -26.69
N TRP A 22 0.02 0.84 -26.62
CA TRP A 22 0.76 -0.14 -27.42
C TRP A 22 0.51 0.05 -28.92
N LYS A 23 -0.75 0.30 -29.31
CA LYS A 23 -1.12 0.63 -30.71
C LYS A 23 -0.50 1.96 -31.17
N GLN A 24 -0.33 2.92 -30.26
CA GLN A 24 0.30 4.22 -30.55
C GLN A 24 1.84 4.16 -30.56
N LYS A 25 2.46 2.98 -30.41
CA LYS A 25 3.92 2.76 -30.30
C LYS A 25 4.60 3.49 -29.13
N ASN A 26 3.85 4.10 -28.21
CA ASN A 26 4.35 4.70 -26.98
C ASN A 26 4.63 3.64 -25.89
N ARG A 27 5.57 2.73 -26.19
CA ARG A 27 5.85 1.55 -25.35
C ARG A 27 6.36 1.91 -23.95
N LYS A 28 7.11 3.01 -23.81
CA LYS A 28 7.64 3.46 -22.51
C LYS A 28 6.52 3.83 -21.54
N GLU A 29 5.56 4.63 -22.01
CA GLU A 29 4.39 5.04 -21.24
C GLU A 29 3.52 3.83 -20.86
N ALA A 30 3.34 2.89 -21.79
CA ALA A 30 2.60 1.66 -21.54
C ALA A 30 3.23 0.82 -20.42
N ILE A 31 4.56 0.65 -20.43
CA ILE A 31 5.30 -0.09 -19.40
C ILE A 31 5.19 0.60 -18.04
N VAL A 32 5.34 1.92 -17.99
CA VAL A 32 5.20 2.70 -16.75
C VAL A 32 3.80 2.53 -16.17
N LEU A 33 2.76 2.62 -17.01
CA LEU A 33 1.37 2.44 -16.60
C LEU A 33 1.11 1.03 -16.03
N LEU A 34 1.72 0.01 -16.62
CA LEU A 34 1.63 -1.38 -16.16
C LEU A 34 2.32 -1.56 -14.79
N LEU A 35 3.51 -0.97 -14.63
CA LEU A 35 4.25 -0.97 -13.36
C LEU A 35 3.46 -0.31 -12.23
N PHE A 36 2.88 0.86 -12.48
CA PHE A 36 2.02 1.54 -11.51
C PHE A 36 0.75 0.74 -11.21
N GLY A 37 0.12 0.14 -12.22
CA GLY A 37 -1.03 -0.73 -12.04
C GLY A 37 -0.73 -1.93 -11.14
N LEU A 38 0.43 -2.55 -11.33
CA LEU A 38 0.89 -3.69 -10.54
C LEU A 38 1.24 -3.29 -9.11
N PHE A 39 1.85 -2.12 -8.91
CA PHE A 39 2.12 -1.57 -7.59
C PHE A 39 0.84 -1.34 -6.78
N ILE A 40 -0.17 -0.73 -7.41
CA ILE A 40 -1.49 -0.51 -6.80
C ILE A 40 -2.18 -1.84 -6.50
N ALA A 41 -2.10 -2.80 -7.41
CA ALA A 41 -2.64 -4.14 -7.18
C ALA A 41 -2.02 -4.80 -5.95
N CYS A 42 -0.70 -4.79 -5.83
CA CYS A 42 0.01 -5.34 -4.67
C CYS A 42 -0.38 -4.63 -3.37
N TYR A 43 -0.60 -3.31 -3.41
CA TYR A 43 -1.02 -2.54 -2.24
C TYR A 43 -2.40 -2.95 -1.72
N PHE A 44 -3.33 -3.28 -2.62
CA PHE A 44 -4.72 -3.60 -2.27
C PHE A 44 -5.00 -5.09 -2.12
N ILE A 45 -4.03 -5.97 -2.35
CA ILE A 45 -4.18 -7.41 -2.09
C ILE A 45 -4.04 -7.64 -0.58
N PRO A 46 -5.12 -8.07 0.12
CA PRO A 46 -5.10 -8.26 1.58
C PRO A 46 -4.14 -9.36 2.03
N VAL A 47 -3.77 -10.28 1.13
CA VAL A 47 -2.76 -11.34 1.39
C VAL A 47 -1.37 -10.76 1.66
N ILE A 48 -1.09 -9.53 1.19
CA ILE A 48 0.20 -8.86 1.32
C ILE A 48 0.23 -7.88 2.52
N GLU A 49 -0.89 -7.66 3.22
CA GLU A 49 -0.95 -6.75 4.39
C GLU A 49 0.12 -7.01 5.45
N ASN A 50 0.51 -8.28 5.64
CA ASN A 50 1.55 -8.65 6.62
C ASN A 50 2.99 -8.41 6.14
N TRP A 51 3.22 -8.18 4.85
CA TRP A 51 4.56 -8.05 4.27
C TRP A 51 4.88 -6.63 3.78
N MET A 52 3.86 -5.83 3.46
CA MET A 52 4.08 -4.48 2.95
C MET A 52 4.05 -3.46 4.11
N PRO A 53 5.11 -2.65 4.28
CA PRO A 53 5.14 -1.64 5.32
C PRO A 53 4.14 -0.52 4.98
N THR A 54 2.94 -0.59 5.55
CA THR A 54 1.97 0.50 5.53
C THR A 54 2.46 1.67 6.35
N SER A 55 1.94 2.87 6.08
CA SER A 55 2.24 4.07 6.89
C SER A 55 1.96 3.86 8.37
N GLU A 56 0.92 3.08 8.68
CA GLU A 56 0.55 2.71 10.03
C GLU A 56 1.55 1.75 10.69
N SER A 57 2.08 0.77 9.96
CA SER A 57 3.10 -0.15 10.49
C SER A 57 4.45 0.54 10.68
N ILE A 58 4.82 1.46 9.78
CA ILE A 58 6.02 2.30 9.93
C ILE A 58 5.89 3.22 11.14
N ASN A 59 4.73 3.87 11.30
CA ASN A 59 4.46 4.73 12.44
C ASN A 59 4.54 3.93 13.75
N THR A 60 3.91 2.76 13.80
CA THR A 60 3.98 1.88 14.96
C THR A 60 5.41 1.43 15.25
N PHE A 61 6.19 1.07 14.22
CA PHE A 61 7.58 0.65 14.37
C PHE A 61 8.48 1.75 14.95
N LEU A 62 8.32 3.01 14.49
CA LEU A 62 9.09 4.16 14.95
C LEU A 62 8.71 4.59 16.37
N TYR A 63 7.41 4.61 16.69
CA TYR A 63 6.93 5.12 17.97
C TYR A 63 6.91 4.07 19.09
N LYS A 64 6.93 2.77 18.78
CA LYS A 64 6.99 1.69 19.77
C LYS A 64 8.26 1.70 20.66
N PRO A 65 9.48 1.90 20.15
CA PRO A 65 10.66 2.00 21.02
C PRO A 65 10.64 3.26 21.89
N ILE A 66 10.11 4.36 21.35
CA ILE A 66 9.98 5.64 22.06
C ILE A 66 8.95 5.51 23.20
N SER A 67 7.81 4.87 22.94
CA SER A 67 6.78 4.65 23.96
C SER A 67 7.27 3.73 25.08
N VAL A 68 8.03 2.68 24.76
CA VAL A 68 8.66 1.79 25.75
C VAL A 68 9.71 2.55 26.57
N TYR A 69 10.54 3.38 25.93
CA TYR A 69 11.53 4.20 26.63
C TYR A 69 10.87 5.22 27.57
N VAL A 70 9.85 5.93 27.11
CA VAL A 70 9.09 6.90 27.92
C VAL A 70 8.36 6.20 29.07
N ARG A 71 7.77 5.02 28.84
CA ARG A 71 7.11 4.21 29.89
C ARG A 71 8.11 3.74 30.95
N SER A 72 9.31 3.33 30.53
CA SER A 72 10.39 2.93 31.44
C SER A 72 11.00 4.12 32.18
N ALA A 73 11.19 5.26 31.51
CA ALA A 73 11.77 6.47 32.09
C ALA A 73 10.83 7.17 33.08
N LEU A 74 9.51 7.13 32.85
CA LEU A 74 8.52 7.73 33.75
C LEU A 74 8.08 6.78 34.87
N ASN A 75 8.52 5.51 34.87
CA ASN A 75 8.19 4.51 35.89
C ASN A 75 6.68 4.41 36.19
N ILE A 76 5.84 4.69 35.18
CA ILE A 76 4.39 4.72 35.34
C ILE A 76 3.90 3.28 35.22
N ASN A 77 3.80 2.64 36.37
CA ASN A 77 3.01 1.43 36.55
C ASN A 77 1.52 1.83 36.50
N LEU A 78 1.01 2.10 35.29
CA LEU A 78 -0.44 2.09 35.08
C LEU A 78 -0.86 0.63 35.19
N GLY A 79 -1.25 0.23 36.40
CA GLY A 79 -1.86 -1.07 36.67
C GLY A 79 -3.12 -1.21 35.83
N VAL A 80 -2.97 -1.84 34.68
CA VAL A 80 -4.05 -2.41 33.89
C VAL A 80 -3.49 -3.72 33.37
N ASP A 81 -3.82 -4.78 34.11
CA ASP A 81 -3.82 -6.16 33.64
C ASP A 81 -4.83 -6.33 32.49
#